data_AF-A0A383WLW2-F1
#
_entry.id   AF-A0A383WLW2-F1
#
_cell.length_a   1.000
_cell.length_b   1.000
_cell.length_c   1.000
_cell.angle_alpha   90.00
_cell.angle_beta   90.00
_cell.angle_gamma   90.00
#
_symmetry.space_group_name_H-M   'P 1'
#
loop_
_entity.id
_entity.type
_entity.pdbx_description
1 polymer ?
#
loop_
_entity_poly.entity_id
_entity_poly.type
_entity_poly.pdbx_seq_one_letter_code
_entity_poly.pdbx_strand_id
1 'polypeptide(L)'
;MAELIQIWKPLCPFFVPKEVCMLNCTSSELRGLNVSWHDHSIEFQLDESALESTSAVSWLQKNDESMRKLNLLIRCDLPRQRLQEVFEGGRNLTRLRINNWQIEIAELPPLPPQLEQLDVSLCIKLRSLPALPPTLRQLNCEACTALEALPSSLSGTALSVLKCNCCWMLKAVPKLPLSVVDLQLHGCDKLLQWPELPKGLKCLGMSSVKLAQRSGEWKLLNTADVNRDV
;
A
#
# COMPACT_ATOMS: atom_id res chain seq x y z
N MET A 1 5.11 -26.19 23.25
CA MET A 1 5.63 -25.10 22.38
C MET A 1 6.75 -25.60 21.45
N ALA A 2 7.75 -26.36 21.93
CA ALA A 2 8.82 -26.90 21.08
C ALA A 2 8.38 -28.05 20.14
N GLU A 3 7.38 -28.85 20.52
CA GLU A 3 6.92 -30.00 19.70
C GLU A 3 6.02 -29.61 18.52
N LEU A 4 5.33 -28.47 18.58
CA LEU A 4 4.43 -28.03 17.50
C LEU A 4 5.20 -27.44 16.32
N ILE A 5 6.38 -26.87 16.52
CA ILE A 5 7.20 -26.29 15.43
C ILE A 5 7.84 -27.38 14.56
N GLN A 6 8.10 -28.57 15.10
CA GLN A 6 8.71 -29.67 14.35
C GLN A 6 7.75 -30.41 13.41
N ILE A 7 6.44 -30.32 13.63
CA ILE A 7 5.45 -31.03 12.81
C ILE A 7 5.19 -30.31 11.48
N TRP A 8 5.40 -28.99 11.40
CA TRP A 8 4.89 -28.16 10.29
C TRP A 8 5.94 -27.82 9.23
N LYS A 9 7.22 -27.95 9.54
CA LYS A 9 8.34 -27.72 8.60
C LYS A 9 8.30 -28.57 7.32
N PRO A 10 7.83 -29.83 7.32
CA PRO A 10 7.77 -30.65 6.11
C PRO A 10 6.46 -30.51 5.31
N LEU A 11 5.41 -29.92 5.88
CA LEU A 11 4.04 -29.97 5.35
C LEU A 11 3.60 -28.71 4.58
N CYS A 12 4.44 -27.67 4.54
CA CYS A 12 4.17 -26.40 3.85
C CYS A 12 3.68 -26.48 2.38
N PRO A 13 4.00 -27.50 1.55
CA PRO A 13 3.43 -27.60 0.20
C PRO A 13 2.03 -28.24 0.14
N PHE A 14 1.52 -28.82 1.23
CA PHE A 14 0.36 -29.72 1.20
C PHE A 14 -0.88 -29.22 1.94
N PHE A 15 -0.82 -28.05 2.60
CA PHE A 15 -1.98 -27.54 3.31
C PHE A 15 -3.10 -27.17 2.33
N VAL A 16 -4.17 -27.97 2.34
CA VAL A 16 -5.41 -27.63 1.64
C VAL A 16 -6.15 -26.53 2.42
N PRO A 17 -6.93 -25.65 1.77
CA PRO A 17 -7.58 -24.51 2.43
C PRO A 17 -8.37 -24.85 3.71
N LYS A 18 -8.94 -26.07 3.81
CA LYS A 18 -9.63 -26.56 5.01
C LYS A 18 -8.72 -26.75 6.23
N GLU A 19 -7.44 -27.09 6.04
CA GLU A 19 -6.48 -27.33 7.13
C GLU A 19 -5.88 -26.02 7.64
N VAL A 20 -5.77 -25.01 6.77
CA VAL A 20 -5.41 -23.64 7.17
C VAL A 20 -6.56 -22.95 7.89
N CYS A 21 -7.82 -23.22 7.52
CA CYS A 21 -8.97 -22.81 8.34
C CYS A 21 -8.97 -23.45 9.74
N MET A 22 -8.31 -24.59 9.96
CA MET A 22 -8.15 -25.17 11.31
C MET A 22 -7.12 -24.43 12.18
N LEU A 23 -6.16 -23.71 11.59
CA LEU A 23 -5.35 -22.73 12.34
C LEU A 23 -6.22 -21.56 12.83
N ASN A 24 -7.35 -21.30 12.16
CA ASN A 24 -8.19 -20.13 12.35
C ASN A 24 -9.20 -20.22 13.51
N CYS A 25 -9.17 -21.25 14.38
CA CYS A 25 -10.23 -21.42 15.40
C CYS A 25 -9.81 -21.87 16.81
N THR A 26 -8.52 -22.03 17.14
CA THR A 26 -8.12 -22.42 18.52
C THR A 26 -7.00 -21.59 19.13
N SER A 27 -6.27 -20.79 18.34
CA SER A 27 -5.23 -19.92 18.88
C SER A 27 -5.83 -18.59 19.33
N SER A 28 -5.75 -18.31 20.64
CA SER A 28 -6.08 -16.98 21.18
C SER A 28 -5.27 -15.87 20.52
N GLU A 29 -4.14 -16.18 19.87
CA GLU A 29 -3.26 -15.25 19.17
C GLU A 29 -3.82 -14.72 17.83
N LEU A 30 -4.86 -15.36 17.26
CA LEU A 30 -5.51 -14.90 16.02
C LEU A 30 -6.83 -14.16 16.25
N ARG A 31 -7.22 -13.93 17.51
CA ARG A 31 -8.44 -13.19 17.83
C ARG A 31 -8.39 -11.78 17.20
N GLY A 32 -9.44 -11.39 16.48
CA GLY A 32 -9.52 -10.08 15.80
C GLY A 32 -8.79 -10.00 14.45
N LEU A 33 -8.25 -11.12 13.96
CA LEU A 33 -7.72 -11.24 12.60
C LEU A 33 -8.62 -12.18 11.81
N ASN A 34 -9.08 -11.73 10.64
CA ASN A 34 -9.58 -12.65 9.63
C ASN A 34 -8.42 -13.06 8.72
N VAL A 35 -8.18 -14.37 8.62
CA VAL A 35 -7.06 -14.94 7.87
C VAL A 35 -7.58 -15.65 6.63
N SER A 36 -7.03 -15.29 5.48
CA SER A 36 -7.29 -15.98 4.21
C SER A 36 -6.01 -16.19 3.40
N TRP A 37 -6.04 -17.19 2.51
CA TRP A 37 -4.87 -17.64 1.75
C TRP A 37 -5.13 -17.48 0.25
N HIS A 38 -4.25 -16.75 -0.44
CA HIS A 38 -4.39 -16.48 -1.87
C HIS A 38 -3.00 -16.38 -2.51
N ASP A 39 -2.79 -17.07 -3.63
CA ASP A 39 -1.57 -16.95 -4.46
C ASP A 39 -0.26 -16.98 -3.65
N HIS A 40 -0.09 -17.97 -2.77
CA HIS A 40 1.08 -18.11 -1.90
C HIS A 40 1.32 -16.92 -0.95
N SER A 41 0.26 -16.16 -0.65
CA SER A 41 0.26 -15.03 0.29
C SER A 41 -0.80 -15.26 1.35
N ILE A 42 -0.51 -14.83 2.58
CA ILE A 42 -1.51 -14.80 3.66
C ILE A 42 -2.01 -13.36 3.80
N GLU A 43 -3.33 -13.20 3.77
CA GLU A 43 -4.00 -11.94 4.02
C GLU A 43 -4.59 -11.91 5.42
N PHE A 44 -4.29 -10.83 6.11
CA PHE A 44 -4.81 -10.52 7.42
C PHE A 44 -5.74 -9.33 7.28
N GLN A 45 -6.96 -9.45 7.79
CA GLN A 45 -7.87 -8.32 7.89
C GLN A 45 -8.06 -7.94 9.35
N LEU A 46 -7.78 -6.67 9.67
CA LEU A 46 -8.10 -6.04 10.94
C LEU A 46 -9.44 -5.31 10.81
N ASP A 47 -10.37 -5.63 11.70
CA ASP A 47 -11.66 -4.94 11.85
C ASP A 47 -11.77 -4.28 13.24
N GLU A 48 -12.92 -3.68 13.56
CA GLU A 48 -13.13 -3.01 14.85
C GLU A 48 -12.91 -3.94 16.06
N SER A 49 -13.11 -5.25 15.90
CA SER A 49 -12.86 -6.23 16.98
C SER A 49 -11.36 -6.38 17.32
N ALA A 50 -10.48 -5.91 16.44
CA ALA A 50 -9.04 -5.94 16.64
C ALA A 50 -8.50 -4.82 17.54
N LEU A 51 -9.31 -3.79 17.85
CA LEU A 51 -8.91 -2.64 18.66
C LEU A 51 -8.37 -3.06 20.04
N GLU A 52 -8.95 -4.09 20.65
CA GLU A 52 -8.57 -4.63 21.96
C GLU A 52 -7.61 -5.83 21.89
N SER A 53 -7.28 -6.31 20.68
CA SER A 53 -6.52 -7.54 20.50
C SER A 53 -5.01 -7.31 20.54
N THR A 54 -4.34 -7.68 21.63
CA THR A 54 -2.87 -7.80 21.72
C THR A 54 -2.34 -9.02 20.96
N SER A 55 -3.23 -9.96 20.67
CA SER A 55 -2.99 -11.22 19.99
C SER A 55 -2.48 -11.03 18.56
N ALA A 56 -3.10 -10.14 17.78
CA ALA A 56 -2.73 -9.87 16.39
C ALA A 56 -1.28 -9.38 16.24
N VAL A 57 -0.87 -8.44 17.10
CA VAL A 57 0.50 -7.90 17.15
C VAL A 57 1.49 -9.00 17.55
N SER A 58 1.16 -9.77 18.59
CA SER A 58 2.00 -10.86 19.09
C SER A 58 2.20 -11.95 18.03
N TRP A 59 1.18 -12.23 17.21
CA TRP A 59 1.28 -13.19 16.12
C TRP A 59 2.22 -12.71 15.01
N LEU A 60 2.09 -11.44 14.59
CA LEU A 60 2.95 -10.85 13.55
C LEU A 60 4.43 -10.94 13.94
N GLN A 61 4.74 -10.60 15.21
CA GLN A 61 6.09 -10.68 15.76
C GLN A 61 6.68 -12.11 15.71
N LYS A 62 5.87 -13.15 15.89
CA LYS A 62 6.33 -14.54 15.91
C LYS A 62 6.55 -15.16 14.52
N ASN A 63 5.90 -14.62 13.49
CA ASN A 63 5.90 -15.22 12.15
C ASN A 63 6.91 -14.55 11.18
N ASP A 64 7.83 -13.75 11.72
CA ASP A 64 8.78 -12.88 11.01
C ASP A 64 10.00 -13.59 10.38
N GLU A 65 10.06 -14.93 10.28
CA GLU A 65 11.19 -15.61 9.61
C GLU A 65 10.78 -16.59 8.49
N SER A 66 9.56 -17.13 8.53
CA SER A 66 9.18 -18.24 7.62
C SER A 66 8.28 -17.82 6.45
N MET A 67 7.75 -16.60 6.48
CA MET A 67 6.67 -16.15 5.59
C MET A 67 7.19 -15.18 4.53
N ARG A 68 7.21 -15.63 3.26
CA ARG A 68 7.81 -14.85 2.15
C ARG A 68 6.94 -13.70 1.63
N LYS A 69 5.61 -13.79 1.81
CA LYS A 69 4.65 -12.77 1.35
C LYS A 69 3.51 -12.63 2.35
N LEU A 70 3.47 -11.48 3.01
CA LEU A 70 2.47 -11.13 4.00
C LEU A 70 1.70 -9.91 3.53
N ASN A 71 0.37 -10.02 3.52
CA ASN A 71 -0.55 -8.97 3.12
C ASN A 71 -1.42 -8.58 4.32
N LEU A 72 -1.54 -7.29 4.60
CA LEU A 72 -2.39 -6.77 5.65
C LEU A 72 -3.39 -5.78 5.08
N LEU A 73 -4.66 -5.96 5.42
CA LEU A 73 -5.77 -5.08 5.10
C LEU A 73 -6.37 -4.51 6.39
N ILE A 74 -6.42 -3.19 6.48
CA ILE A 74 -6.98 -2.47 7.62
C ILE A 74 -8.26 -1.78 7.14
N ARG A 75 -9.42 -2.19 7.67
CA ARG A 75 -10.73 -1.66 7.26
C ARG A 75 -11.36 -0.68 8.26
N CYS A 76 -10.81 -0.60 9.47
CA CYS A 76 -11.28 0.25 10.55
C CYS A 76 -10.26 1.36 10.85
N ASP A 77 -10.71 2.41 11.53
CA ASP A 77 -9.82 3.43 12.05
C ASP A 77 -9.05 2.88 13.26
N LEU A 78 -7.71 2.92 13.17
CA LEU A 78 -6.83 2.46 14.23
C LEU A 78 -6.03 3.65 14.77
N PRO A 79 -5.93 3.83 16.10
CA PRO A 79 -5.05 4.82 16.67
C PRO A 79 -3.62 4.66 16.14
N ARG A 80 -2.93 5.77 15.88
CA ARG A 80 -1.57 5.77 15.33
C ARG A 80 -0.59 4.86 16.10
N GLN A 81 -0.72 4.79 17.43
CA GLN A 81 0.09 3.90 18.27
C GLN A 81 -0.15 2.42 17.97
N ARG A 82 -1.41 2.01 17.76
CA ARG A 82 -1.76 0.62 17.41
C ARG A 82 -1.24 0.26 16.02
N LEU A 83 -1.31 1.18 15.07
CA LEU A 83 -0.69 1.00 13.76
C LEU A 83 0.82 0.83 13.86
N GLN A 84 1.46 1.59 14.75
CA GLN A 84 2.90 1.47 14.98
C GLN A 84 3.26 0.09 15.52
N GLU A 85 2.54 -0.40 16.54
CA GLU A 85 2.73 -1.76 17.08
C GLU A 85 2.55 -2.84 16.00
N VAL A 86 1.52 -2.71 15.16
CA VAL A 86 1.24 -3.64 14.06
C VAL A 86 2.37 -3.62 13.01
N PHE A 87 2.87 -2.46 12.63
CA PHE A 87 3.95 -2.34 11.63
C PHE A 87 5.30 -2.81 12.19
N GLU A 88 5.57 -2.53 13.47
CA GLU A 88 6.77 -3.01 14.15
C GLU A 88 6.79 -4.53 14.31
N GLY A 89 5.62 -5.15 14.49
CA GLY A 89 5.46 -6.60 14.52
C GLY A 89 5.47 -7.24 13.13
N GLY A 90 5.00 -6.54 12.09
CA GLY A 90 4.92 -7.02 10.71
C GLY A 90 6.10 -6.62 9.83
N ARG A 91 7.34 -6.85 10.24
CA ARG A 91 8.52 -6.35 9.50
C ARG A 91 8.67 -6.96 8.11
N ASN A 92 8.22 -8.20 7.92
CA ASN A 92 8.13 -8.88 6.63
C ASN A 92 6.85 -8.58 5.83
N LEU A 93 6.06 -7.58 6.21
CA LEU A 93 4.90 -7.15 5.40
C LEU A 93 5.36 -6.75 4.00
N THR A 94 4.81 -7.44 3.00
CA THR A 94 5.07 -7.16 1.58
C THR A 94 3.97 -6.32 0.96
N ARG A 95 2.73 -6.41 1.48
CA ARG A 95 1.60 -5.59 1.02
C ARG A 95 0.82 -5.05 2.22
N LEU A 96 0.51 -3.77 2.18
CA LEU A 96 -0.28 -3.08 3.19
C LEU A 96 -1.38 -2.30 2.48
N ARG A 97 -2.62 -2.54 2.88
CA ARG A 97 -3.80 -1.81 2.40
C ARG A 97 -4.53 -1.18 3.56
N ILE A 98 -4.76 0.12 3.47
CA ILE A 98 -5.52 0.94 4.41
C ILE A 98 -6.43 1.78 3.53
N ASN A 99 -7.57 1.23 3.10
CA ASN A 99 -8.39 1.84 2.06
C ASN A 99 -9.87 1.95 2.45
N ASN A 100 -10.21 3.02 3.14
CA ASN A 100 -11.60 3.33 3.49
C ASN A 100 -11.76 4.85 3.72
N TRP A 101 -12.82 5.44 3.15
CA TRP A 101 -13.18 6.86 3.34
C TRP A 101 -13.47 7.23 4.79
N GLN A 102 -13.82 6.26 5.63
CA GLN A 102 -14.09 6.46 7.05
C GLN A 102 -12.83 6.51 7.92
N ILE A 103 -11.66 6.15 7.38
CA ILE A 103 -10.41 6.21 8.13
C ILE A 103 -10.00 7.67 8.30
N GLU A 104 -9.83 8.08 9.56
CA GLU A 104 -9.56 9.47 9.92
C GLU A 104 -8.06 9.77 10.08
N ILE A 105 -7.20 8.79 9.81
CA ILE A 105 -5.76 8.92 9.96
C ILE A 105 -5.18 10.11 9.18
N ALA A 106 -4.54 11.03 9.90
CA ALA A 106 -3.85 12.15 9.30
C ALA A 106 -2.41 11.81 8.90
N GLU A 107 -1.76 10.88 9.62
CA GLU A 107 -0.36 10.51 9.46
C GLU A 107 -0.13 9.03 9.81
N LEU A 108 0.64 8.33 8.98
CA LEU A 108 1.04 6.95 9.24
C LEU A 108 2.34 6.88 10.06
N PRO A 109 2.50 5.86 10.93
CA PRO A 109 3.80 5.55 11.55
C PRO A 109 4.79 5.00 10.50
N PRO A 110 6.09 4.85 10.85
CA PRO A 110 7.10 4.30 9.94
C PRO A 110 6.67 2.97 9.31
N LEU A 111 6.81 2.86 7.99
CA LEU A 111 6.34 1.70 7.23
C LEU A 111 7.25 0.48 7.45
N PRO A 112 6.71 -0.74 7.30
CA PRO A 112 7.52 -1.96 7.29
C PRO A 112 8.63 -1.91 6.22
N PRO A 113 9.87 -2.33 6.54
CA PRO A 113 11.03 -2.15 5.65
C PRO A 113 11.00 -3.00 4.38
N GLN A 114 10.27 -4.13 4.38
CA GLN A 114 10.14 -5.04 3.25
C GLN A 114 8.91 -4.76 2.36
N LEU A 115 8.21 -3.65 2.59
CA LEU A 115 6.95 -3.35 1.92
C LEU A 115 7.15 -3.11 0.42
N GLU A 116 6.51 -3.93 -0.41
CA GLU A 116 6.53 -3.83 -1.87
C GLU A 116 5.31 -3.09 -2.42
N GLN A 117 4.17 -3.16 -1.73
CA GLN A 117 2.92 -2.49 -2.15
C GLN A 117 2.27 -1.77 -0.98
N LEU A 118 1.98 -0.49 -1.18
CA LEU A 118 1.22 0.33 -0.26
C LEU A 118 -0.02 0.88 -0.96
N ASP A 119 -1.19 0.54 -0.42
CA ASP A 119 -2.46 1.12 -0.82
C ASP A 119 -3.05 1.89 0.35
N VAL A 120 -3.07 3.22 0.24
CA VAL A 120 -3.72 4.13 1.20
C VAL A 120 -4.87 4.88 0.55
N SER A 121 -5.35 4.39 -0.61
CA SER A 121 -6.42 5.05 -1.35
C SER A 121 -7.63 5.30 -0.46
N LEU A 122 -8.41 6.34 -0.76
CA LEU A 122 -9.59 6.73 0.01
C LEU A 122 -9.31 7.24 1.43
N CYS A 123 -8.06 7.31 1.91
CA CYS A 123 -7.74 7.96 3.19
C CYS A 123 -7.81 9.49 3.05
N ILE A 124 -9.03 10.05 3.14
CA ILE A 124 -9.31 11.47 2.81
C ILE A 124 -8.68 12.48 3.78
N LYS A 125 -8.35 12.06 5.00
CA LYS A 125 -7.71 12.89 6.03
C LYS A 125 -6.18 12.82 6.02
N LEU A 126 -5.60 11.85 5.31
CA LEU A 126 -4.15 11.62 5.26
C LEU A 126 -3.47 12.83 4.60
N ARG A 127 -2.58 13.50 5.35
CA ARG A 127 -1.92 14.74 4.91
C ARG A 127 -0.53 14.52 4.34
N SER A 128 0.14 13.48 4.82
CA SER A 128 1.51 13.13 4.43
C SER A 128 1.73 11.62 4.56
N LEU A 129 2.76 11.13 3.86
CA LEU A 129 3.26 9.77 4.03
C LEU A 129 4.61 9.80 4.77
N PRO A 130 4.88 8.79 5.62
CA PRO A 130 6.22 8.58 6.20
C PRO A 130 7.24 8.23 5.10
N ALA A 131 8.50 8.06 5.48
CA ALA A 131 9.52 7.60 4.55
C ALA A 131 9.12 6.26 3.89
N LEU A 132 9.21 6.21 2.56
CA LEU A 132 8.89 5.02 1.78
C LEU A 132 10.10 4.08 1.76
N PRO A 133 9.89 2.76 1.96
CA PRO A 133 10.98 1.80 1.92
C PRO A 133 11.52 1.62 0.49
N PRO A 134 12.82 1.35 0.32
CA PRO A 134 13.44 1.22 -1.00
C PRO A 134 12.87 0.04 -1.82
N THR A 135 12.29 -0.94 -1.15
CA THR A 135 11.63 -2.12 -1.72
C THR A 135 10.28 -1.83 -2.38
N LEU A 136 9.70 -0.64 -2.14
CA LEU A 136 8.36 -0.29 -2.61
C LEU A 136 8.30 -0.24 -4.14
N ARG A 137 7.37 -1.01 -4.71
CA ARG A 137 7.14 -1.17 -6.16
C ARG A 137 5.82 -0.54 -6.61
N GLN A 138 4.83 -0.45 -5.73
CA GLN A 138 3.52 0.13 -6.03
C GLN A 138 3.05 1.02 -4.89
N LEU A 139 2.62 2.24 -5.23
CA LEU A 139 2.02 3.19 -4.32
C LEU A 139 0.67 3.63 -4.91
N ASN A 140 -0.39 3.30 -4.21
CA ASN A 140 -1.74 3.78 -4.49
C ASN A 140 -2.16 4.75 -3.38
N CYS A 141 -2.34 6.02 -3.75
CA CYS A 141 -2.79 7.11 -2.92
C CYS A 141 -4.04 7.81 -3.50
N GLU A 142 -4.77 7.12 -4.38
CA GLU A 142 -5.96 7.68 -5.05
C GLU A 142 -7.00 8.19 -4.06
N ALA A 143 -7.57 9.37 -4.37
CA ALA A 143 -8.56 10.06 -3.56
C ALA A 143 -8.13 10.37 -2.12
N CYS A 144 -6.83 10.41 -1.81
CA CYS A 144 -6.32 11.07 -0.61
C CYS A 144 -6.42 12.59 -0.77
N THR A 145 -7.61 13.14 -0.55
CA THR A 145 -7.93 14.55 -0.87
C THR A 145 -7.14 15.57 -0.04
N ALA A 146 -6.72 15.21 1.17
CA ALA A 146 -5.93 16.08 2.05
C ALA A 146 -4.41 15.93 1.89
N LEU A 147 -3.94 15.01 1.05
CA LEU A 147 -2.51 14.73 0.89
C LEU A 147 -1.81 15.93 0.23
N GLU A 148 -0.87 16.54 0.95
CA GLU A 148 -0.22 17.78 0.49
C GLU A 148 1.09 17.54 -0.28
N ALA A 149 1.81 16.48 0.08
CA ALA A 149 3.10 16.14 -0.52
C ALA A 149 3.41 14.64 -0.44
N LEU A 150 4.15 14.15 -1.43
CA LEU A 150 4.82 12.85 -1.35
C LEU A 150 6.23 12.99 -0.73
N PRO A 151 6.71 12.00 0.02
CA PRO A 151 7.98 12.07 0.73
C PRO A 151 9.17 11.96 -0.24
N SER A 152 10.26 12.67 0.06
CA SER A 152 11.47 12.71 -0.80
C SER A 152 12.11 11.32 -1.03
N SER A 153 11.90 10.40 -0.09
CA SER A 153 12.30 8.99 -0.18
C SER A 153 11.72 8.25 -1.39
N LEU A 154 10.63 8.74 -2.00
CA LEU A 154 10.07 8.23 -3.26
C LEU A 154 11.15 8.03 -4.33
N SER A 155 12.10 8.96 -4.43
CA SER A 155 13.19 8.92 -5.41
C SER A 155 14.15 7.73 -5.25
N GLY A 156 14.24 7.17 -4.04
CA GLY A 156 15.10 6.02 -3.70
C GLY A 156 14.39 4.66 -3.71
N THR A 157 13.15 4.61 -4.20
CA THR A 157 12.34 3.38 -4.25
C THR A 157 12.50 2.64 -5.58
N ALA A 158 12.12 1.36 -5.60
CA ALA A 158 11.96 0.54 -6.80
C ALA A 158 10.59 0.74 -7.49
N LEU A 159 9.96 1.92 -7.33
CA LEU A 159 8.57 2.15 -7.71
C LEU A 159 8.37 1.98 -9.21
N SER A 160 7.38 1.18 -9.57
CA SER A 160 6.94 0.94 -10.95
C SER A 160 5.59 1.59 -11.25
N VAL A 161 4.73 1.69 -10.24
CA VAL A 161 3.38 2.23 -10.35
C VAL A 161 3.16 3.28 -9.27
N LEU A 162 2.78 4.49 -9.66
CA LEU A 162 2.36 5.58 -8.79
C LEU A 162 0.97 6.05 -9.18
N LYS A 163 -0.02 5.82 -8.32
CA LYS A 163 -1.38 6.31 -8.52
C LYS A 163 -1.76 7.29 -7.43
N CYS A 164 -2.04 8.53 -7.82
CA CYS A 164 -2.47 9.59 -6.93
C CYS A 164 -3.56 10.44 -7.61
N ASN A 165 -4.48 9.78 -8.31
CA ASN A 165 -5.65 10.44 -8.88
C ASN A 165 -6.50 11.08 -7.78
N CYS A 166 -7.11 12.22 -8.07
CA CYS A 166 -7.98 12.98 -7.17
C CYS A 166 -7.32 13.41 -5.84
N CYS A 167 -5.98 13.55 -5.80
CA CYS A 167 -5.27 14.18 -4.68
C CYS A 167 -5.31 15.71 -4.81
N TRP A 168 -6.46 16.31 -4.50
CA TRP A 168 -6.74 17.72 -4.79
C TRP A 168 -5.80 18.71 -4.07
N MET A 169 -5.27 18.35 -2.90
CA MET A 169 -4.34 19.20 -2.14
C MET A 169 -2.86 18.94 -2.44
N LEU A 170 -2.53 18.02 -3.35
CA LEU A 170 -1.15 17.65 -3.65
C LEU A 170 -0.44 18.80 -4.36
N LYS A 171 0.56 19.38 -3.70
CA LYS A 171 1.30 20.57 -4.17
C LYS A 171 2.59 20.21 -4.90
N ALA A 172 3.22 19.10 -4.52
CA ALA A 172 4.51 18.67 -5.06
C ALA A 172 4.60 17.15 -5.19
N VAL A 173 5.26 16.71 -6.27
CA VAL A 173 5.75 15.35 -6.47
C VAL A 173 7.28 15.43 -6.52
N PRO A 174 8.01 14.71 -5.66
CA PRO A 174 9.47 14.68 -5.69
C PRO A 174 9.96 13.98 -6.97
N LYS A 175 11.28 13.96 -7.18
CA LYS A 175 11.88 13.27 -8.31
C LYS A 175 11.40 11.81 -8.37
N LEU A 176 10.86 11.42 -9.52
CA LEU A 176 10.39 10.05 -9.75
C LEU A 176 11.59 9.10 -9.93
N PRO A 177 11.52 7.87 -9.41
CA PRO A 177 12.51 6.85 -9.72
C PRO A 177 12.42 6.46 -11.19
N LEU A 178 13.56 6.09 -11.79
CA LEU A 178 13.65 5.76 -13.22
C LEU A 178 12.84 4.51 -13.60
N SER A 179 12.45 3.69 -12.61
CA SER A 179 11.66 2.47 -12.76
C SER A 179 10.17 2.70 -12.96
N VAL A 180 9.65 3.93 -12.80
CA VAL A 180 8.21 4.19 -12.95
C VAL A 180 7.80 3.96 -14.40
N VAL A 181 6.82 3.06 -14.59
CA VAL A 181 6.21 2.74 -15.88
C VAL A 181 4.77 3.22 -15.97
N ASP A 182 4.11 3.43 -14.83
CA ASP A 182 2.73 3.91 -14.75
C ASP A 182 2.62 5.05 -13.72
N LEU A 183 2.20 6.23 -14.19
CA LEU A 183 2.04 7.44 -13.39
C LEU A 183 0.64 8.01 -13.58
N GLN A 184 -0.17 8.04 -12.52
CA GLN A 184 -1.53 8.57 -12.55
C GLN A 184 -1.66 9.75 -11.57
N LEU A 185 -1.91 10.95 -12.11
CA LEU A 185 -1.98 12.23 -11.40
C LEU A 185 -3.21 13.06 -11.87
N HIS A 186 -4.30 12.41 -12.28
CA HIS A 186 -5.54 13.11 -12.66
C HIS A 186 -6.13 13.84 -11.45
N GLY A 187 -6.68 15.04 -11.65
CA GLY A 187 -7.28 15.82 -10.55
C GLY A 187 -6.28 16.36 -9.50
N CYS A 188 -4.97 16.29 -9.74
CA CYS A 188 -3.96 16.93 -8.89
C CYS A 188 -3.82 18.42 -9.22
N ASP A 189 -4.88 19.18 -8.96
CA ASP A 189 -5.02 20.55 -9.46
C ASP A 189 -4.07 21.54 -8.79
N LYS A 190 -3.73 21.30 -7.51
CA LYS A 190 -2.80 22.12 -6.72
C LYS A 190 -1.31 21.89 -7.00
N LEU A 191 -0.95 20.95 -7.88
CA LEU A 191 0.46 20.74 -8.24
C LEU A 191 1.05 22.02 -8.84
N LEU A 192 2.08 22.55 -8.18
CA LEU A 192 2.78 23.77 -8.58
C LEU A 192 3.70 23.52 -9.79
N GLN A 193 4.32 22.34 -9.82
CA GLN A 193 5.22 21.91 -10.90
C GLN A 193 5.01 20.42 -11.18
N TRP A 194 5.26 20.03 -12.43
CA TRP A 194 5.20 18.64 -12.84
C TRP A 194 6.57 17.96 -12.68
N PRO A 195 6.61 16.71 -12.22
CA PRO A 195 7.85 15.96 -12.17
C PRO A 195 8.39 15.71 -13.59
N GLU A 196 9.71 15.64 -13.71
CA GLU A 196 10.36 15.10 -14.89
C GLU A 196 9.91 13.65 -15.10
N LEU A 197 9.51 13.34 -16.33
CA LEU A 197 8.98 12.02 -16.66
C LEU A 197 10.15 11.06 -16.93
N PRO A 198 10.14 9.85 -16.35
CA PRO A 198 11.15 8.84 -16.64
C PRO A 198 11.00 8.33 -18.07
N LYS A 199 12.13 8.01 -18.71
CA LYS A 199 12.17 7.55 -20.13
C LYS A 199 11.39 6.25 -20.37
N GLY A 200 11.22 5.43 -19.33
CA GLY A 200 10.52 4.13 -19.41
C GLY A 200 9.00 4.22 -19.18
N LEU A 201 8.43 5.42 -19.07
CA LEU A 201 7.02 5.61 -18.79
C LEU A 201 6.16 5.08 -19.94
N LYS A 202 5.19 4.21 -19.62
CA LYS A 202 4.26 3.60 -20.57
C LYS A 202 2.85 4.17 -20.44
N CYS A 203 2.44 4.45 -19.21
CA CYS A 203 1.12 4.98 -18.89
C CYS A 203 1.26 6.30 -18.14
N LEU A 204 0.57 7.34 -18.63
CA LEU A 204 0.52 8.65 -18.00
C LEU A 204 -0.92 9.15 -17.92
N GLY A 205 -1.41 9.31 -16.69
CA GLY A 205 -2.64 10.01 -16.40
C GLY A 205 -2.39 11.41 -15.86
N MET A 206 -2.90 12.44 -16.52
CA MET A 206 -2.86 13.84 -16.04
C MET A 206 -4.05 14.65 -16.57
N SER A 207 -4.34 15.80 -15.95
CA SER A 207 -5.44 16.66 -16.40
C SER A 207 -5.13 17.36 -17.73
N SER A 208 -6.15 17.46 -18.61
CA SER A 208 -6.04 18.01 -19.96
C SER A 208 -5.57 19.48 -20.00
N VAL A 209 -5.90 20.26 -18.97
CA VAL A 209 -5.48 21.67 -18.84
C VAL A 209 -3.97 21.81 -18.70
N LYS A 210 -3.32 20.84 -18.05
CA LYS A 210 -1.87 20.83 -17.80
C LYS A 210 -1.09 20.18 -18.95
N LEU A 211 -1.72 19.26 -19.71
CA LEU A 211 -1.21 18.79 -21.02
C LEU A 211 -1.08 19.96 -22.01
N ALA A 212 -2.06 20.87 -22.04
CA ALA A 212 -2.05 22.03 -22.94
C ALA A 212 -0.88 22.99 -22.67
N GLN A 213 -0.47 23.18 -21.41
CA GLN A 213 0.70 24.01 -21.04
C GLN A 213 2.05 23.39 -21.50
N ARG A 214 2.11 22.07 -21.65
CA ARG A 214 3.26 21.35 -22.24
C ARG A 214 3.16 21.20 -23.76
N SER A 215 1.97 21.36 -24.34
CA SER A 215 1.69 21.20 -25.77
C SER A 215 2.27 22.31 -26.68
N GLY A 216 2.87 23.36 -26.11
CA GLY A 216 3.79 24.22 -26.84
C GLY A 216 5.00 23.43 -27.41
N GLU A 217 5.36 22.31 -26.78
CA GLU A 217 6.42 21.38 -27.21
C GLU A 217 5.88 20.05 -27.76
N TRP A 218 4.61 19.71 -27.52
CA TRP A 218 3.98 18.45 -27.94
C TRP A 218 2.57 18.73 -28.49
N LYS A 219 2.49 19.30 -29.69
CA LYS A 219 1.21 19.37 -30.41
C LYS A 219 0.73 17.94 -30.71
N LEU A 220 -0.50 17.64 -30.28
CA LEU A 220 -1.39 16.57 -30.75
C LEU A 220 -1.08 15.13 -30.29
N LEU A 221 -1.55 14.78 -29.08
CA LEU A 221 -2.27 13.51 -28.91
C LEU A 221 -3.67 13.88 -28.40
N ASN A 222 -4.58 13.88 -29.36
CA ASN A 222 -5.96 14.32 -29.25
C ASN A 222 -6.70 13.58 -28.13
N THR A 223 -7.59 14.29 -27.45
CA THR A 223 -8.52 13.79 -26.42
C THR A 223 -9.63 12.90 -27.01
N ALA A 224 -9.30 11.91 -27.84
CA ALA A 224 -10.28 11.04 -28.49
C ALA A 224 -9.95 9.53 -28.46
N ASP A 225 -8.73 9.10 -28.11
CA ASP A 225 -8.33 7.68 -28.29
C ASP A 225 -8.19 6.84 -27.00
N VAL A 226 -8.75 7.25 -25.86
CA VAL A 226 -8.78 6.39 -24.64
C VAL A 226 -10.11 5.64 -24.47
N ASN A 227 -11.06 5.82 -25.40
CA ASN A 227 -12.27 5.01 -25.46
C ASN A 227 -12.41 4.35 -26.82
N ARG A 228 -11.63 3.29 -27.07
CA ARG A 228 -11.98 2.11 -27.89
C ARG A 228 -10.84 1.09 -27.91
N ASP A 229 -11.22 -0.14 -27.57
CA ASP A 229 -10.58 -1.44 -27.91
C ASP A 229 -9.20 -1.70 -27.24
N VAL A 230 -9.03 -2.67 -26.32
CA VAL A 230 -9.41 -4.10 -26.30
C VAL A 230 -9.59 -4.59 -24.86
#